data_AF-A0A2X2BMB2-F1
#
_entry.id   AF-A0A2X2BMB2-F1
#
_cell.length_a   1.000
_cell.length_b   1.000
_cell.length_c   1.000
_cell.angle_alpha   90.00
_cell.angle_beta   90.00
_cell.angle_gamma   90.00
#
_symmetry.space_group_name_H-M   'P 1'
#
loop_
_entity.id
_entity.type
_entity.pdbx_description
1 polymer ?
#
loop_
_entity_poly.entity_id
_entity_poly.type
_entity_poly.pdbx_seq_one_letter_code
_entity_poly.pdbx_strand_id
1 'polypeptide(L)'
;MWIFFGTYKATLPAIGRLMKVCRAAIVPLFPVYCHKTHQLKIIIREPMDDIEGQDDRYIARRMNEELEALVSPTPEQYTWILKTIKNA
;
A
#
# COMPACT_ATOMS: atom_id res chain seq x y z
N MET A 1 -8.44 -13.89 -0.03
CA MET A 1 -7.18 -14.37 0.57
C MET A 1 -6.05 -13.71 -0.18
N TRP A 2 -5.14 -13.01 0.52
CA TRP A 2 -4.42 -11.84 0.00
C TRP A 2 -2.90 -12.08 0.00
N ILE A 3 -2.27 -12.01 -1.18
CA ILE A 3 -0.84 -12.25 -1.39
C ILE A 3 -0.13 -10.90 -1.54
N PHE A 4 0.95 -10.68 -0.80
CA PHE A 4 1.89 -9.56 -0.93
C PHE A 4 3.31 -10.15 -0.97
N PHE A 5 4.07 -9.93 -2.05
CA PHE A 5 5.37 -10.57 -2.30
C PHE A 5 5.37 -12.09 -2.04
N GLY A 6 4.33 -12.81 -2.47
CA GLY A 6 4.23 -14.26 -2.28
C GLY A 6 3.94 -14.72 -0.84
N THR A 7 3.71 -13.80 0.11
CA THR A 7 3.40 -14.12 1.50
C THR A 7 1.99 -13.69 1.90
N TYR A 8 1.38 -14.45 2.82
CA TYR A 8 0.06 -14.16 3.37
C TYR A 8 0.09 -12.85 4.16
N LYS A 9 -0.63 -11.83 3.69
CA LYS A 9 -0.83 -10.58 4.46
C LYS A 9 -2.31 -10.24 4.56
N ALA A 10 -2.73 -9.79 5.73
CA ALA A 10 -4.03 -9.17 5.90
C ALA A 10 -3.97 -7.73 5.37
N THR A 11 -4.35 -7.51 4.10
CA THR A 11 -4.64 -6.15 3.62
C THR A 11 -5.81 -5.63 4.45
N LEU A 12 -5.61 -4.54 5.18
CA LEU A 12 -6.62 -4.01 6.10
C LEU A 12 -7.92 -3.72 5.33
N PRO A 13 -9.04 -4.40 5.63
CA PRO A 13 -10.35 -4.08 5.05
C PRO A 13 -10.88 -2.70 5.50
N ALA A 14 -10.03 -1.90 6.16
CA ALA A 14 -10.30 -0.54 6.55
C ALA A 14 -10.36 0.40 5.34
N ILE A 15 -9.54 0.21 4.30
CA ILE A 15 -9.45 1.19 3.19
C ILE A 15 -10.74 1.21 2.37
N GLY A 16 -11.25 0.06 1.93
CA GLY A 16 -12.52 0.00 1.19
C GLY A 16 -13.71 0.56 1.99
N ARG A 17 -13.69 0.39 3.32
CA ARG A 17 -14.71 0.99 4.22
C ARG A 17 -14.53 2.50 4.35
N LEU A 18 -13.30 2.99 4.50
CA LEU A 18 -13.01 4.43 4.59
C LEU A 18 -13.42 5.17 3.33
N MET A 19 -13.18 4.60 2.14
CA MET A 19 -13.66 5.19 0.88
C MET A 19 -15.17 5.39 0.88
N LYS A 20 -15.93 4.35 1.25
CA LYS A 20 -17.40 4.39 1.26
C LYS A 20 -17.95 5.42 2.24
N VAL A 21 -17.35 5.52 3.43
CA VAL A 21 -17.81 6.44 4.48
C VAL A 21 -17.40 7.89 4.17
N CYS A 22 -16.15 8.10 3.75
CA CYS A 22 -15.60 9.44 3.53
C CYS A 22 -15.95 10.02 2.16
N ARG A 23 -16.42 9.20 1.19
CA ARG A 23 -16.62 9.59 -0.22
C ARG A 23 -15.38 10.29 -0.78
N ALA A 24 -14.22 9.69 -0.51
CA ALA A 24 -12.92 10.29 -0.78
C ALA A 24 -12.07 9.38 -1.66
N ALA A 25 -11.25 10.03 -2.50
CA ALA A 25 -10.23 9.36 -3.30
C ALA A 25 -9.11 8.80 -2.41
N ILE A 26 -8.55 7.65 -2.80
CA ILE A 26 -7.37 7.07 -2.16
C ILE A 26 -6.16 7.36 -3.03
N VAL A 27 -5.19 8.06 -2.45
CA VAL A 27 -3.97 8.48 -3.14
C VAL A 27 -2.76 7.77 -2.50
N PRO A 28 -2.06 6.88 -3.22
CA PRO A 28 -0.89 6.20 -2.68
C PRO A 28 0.29 7.14 -2.47
N LEU A 29 0.98 7.00 -1.34
CA LEU A 29 2.13 7.80 -0.97
C LEU A 29 3.24 6.93 -0.37
N PHE A 30 4.50 7.20 -0.75
CA PHE A 30 5.67 6.53 -0.19
C PHE A 30 6.83 7.52 0.07
N PRO A 31 7.24 7.71 1.34
CA PRO A 31 8.40 8.53 1.67
C PRO A 31 9.71 7.74 1.53
N VAL A 32 10.73 8.36 0.95
CA VAL A 32 12.08 7.81 0.78
C VAL A 32 13.11 8.78 1.34
N TYR A 33 13.96 8.33 2.25
CA TYR A 33 15.00 9.17 2.83
C TYR A 33 16.34 9.01 2.10
N CYS A 34 16.96 10.12 1.72
CA CYS A 34 18.29 10.14 1.11
C CYS A 34 19.35 10.54 2.15
N HIS A 35 20.17 9.58 2.60
CA HIS A 35 21.22 9.85 3.59
C HIS A 35 22.34 10.77 3.09
N LYS A 36 22.54 10.89 1.76
CA LYS A 36 23.58 11.74 1.17
C LYS A 36 23.19 13.21 1.14
N THR A 37 21.91 13.48 0.84
CA THR A 37 21.39 14.85 0.72
C THR A 37 20.61 15.29 1.96
N HIS A 38 20.37 14.39 2.90
CA HIS A 38 19.54 14.60 4.10
C HIS A 38 18.12 15.08 3.78
N GLN A 39 17.58 14.64 2.65
CA GLN A 39 16.25 15.02 2.17
C GLN A 39 15.26 13.85 2.22
N LEU A 40 13.99 14.20 2.44
CA LEU A 40 12.86 13.29 2.33
C LEU A 40 12.19 13.49 0.97
N LYS A 41 12.24 12.48 0.11
CA LYS A 41 11.52 12.44 -1.16
C LYS A 41 10.15 11.81 -0.93
N ILE A 42 9.09 12.56 -1.19
CA ILE A 42 7.72 12.04 -1.16
C ILE A 42 7.32 11.61 -2.55
N ILE A 43 7.02 10.32 -2.72
CA ILE A 43 6.47 9.76 -3.96
C ILE A 43 4.96 9.72 -3.79
N ILE A 44 4.23 10.40 -4.68
CA ILE A 44 2.76 10.41 -4.73
C ILE A 44 2.39 9.80 -6.09
N ARG A 45 1.45 8.85 -6.10
CA ARG A 45 0.89 8.27 -7.33
C ARG A 45 -0.51 8.81 -7.57
N GLU A 46 -1.02 8.58 -8.77
CA GLU A 46 -2.39 8.94 -9.14
C GLU A 46 -3.41 8.30 -8.18
N PRO A 47 -4.58 8.94 -7.99
CA PRO A 47 -5.70 8.35 -7.29
C PRO A 47 -6.05 6.95 -7.81
N MET A 48 -6.36 6.04 -6.90
CA MET A 48 -6.78 4.67 -7.24
C MET A 48 -8.28 4.61 -7.55
N ASP A 49 -8.74 5.35 -8.57
CA ASP A 49 -10.17 5.43 -8.89
C ASP A 49 -10.77 4.07 -9.32
N ASP A 50 -9.93 3.16 -9.82
CA ASP A 50 -10.34 1.83 -10.28
C ASP A 50 -10.84 0.90 -9.18
N ILE A 51 -10.65 1.26 -7.89
CA ILE A 51 -11.13 0.46 -6.76
C ILE A 51 -12.53 0.87 -6.30
N GLU A 52 -13.10 1.95 -6.84
CA GLU A 52 -14.46 2.38 -6.52
C GLU A 52 -15.51 1.36 -6.99
N GLY A 53 -16.48 1.07 -6.12
CA GLY A 53 -17.54 0.09 -6.41
C GLY A 53 -17.10 -1.38 -6.46
N GLN A 54 -15.81 -1.66 -6.27
CA GLN A 54 -15.28 -3.02 -6.31
C GLN A 54 -15.52 -3.79 -5.01
N ASP A 55 -15.39 -5.12 -5.08
CA ASP A 55 -15.46 -5.96 -3.90
C ASP A 55 -14.17 -5.85 -3.06
N ASP A 56 -14.25 -6.19 -1.78
CA ASP A 56 -13.10 -6.20 -0.87
C ASP A 56 -11.95 -7.06 -1.43
N ARG A 57 -12.29 -8.01 -2.31
CA ARG A 57 -11.34 -8.90 -2.96
C ARG A 57 -10.45 -8.11 -3.93
N TYR A 58 -11.04 -7.47 -4.90
CA TYR A 58 -10.31 -6.67 -5.87
C TYR A 58 -9.51 -5.54 -5.21
N ILE A 59 -10.12 -4.82 -4.27
CA ILE A 59 -9.50 -3.69 -3.57
C ILE A 59 -8.21 -4.14 -2.88
N ALA A 60 -8.26 -5.26 -2.15
CA ALA A 60 -7.09 -5.76 -1.43
C ALA A 60 -5.94 -6.19 -2.37
N ARG A 61 -6.26 -6.78 -3.53
CA ARG A 61 -5.25 -7.10 -4.55
C ARG A 61 -4.61 -5.83 -5.11
N ARG A 62 -5.40 -4.83 -5.50
CA ARG A 62 -4.89 -3.60 -6.10
C ARG A 62 -4.05 -2.78 -5.14
N MET A 63 -4.44 -2.72 -3.87
CA MET A 63 -3.62 -2.12 -2.81
C MET A 63 -2.25 -2.80 -2.69
N ASN A 64 -2.19 -4.13 -2.79
CA ASN A 64 -0.92 -4.85 -2.72
C ASN A 64 -0.05 -4.55 -3.95
N GLU A 65 -0.62 -4.52 -5.16
CA GLU A 65 0.09 -4.17 -6.40
C GLU A 65 0.68 -2.75 -6.34
N GLU A 66 -0.09 -1.76 -5.83
CA GLU A 66 0.43 -0.40 -5.64
C GLU A 66 1.54 -0.35 -4.60
N LEU A 67 1.40 -1.08 -3.50
CA LEU A 67 2.41 -1.15 -2.46
C LEU A 67 3.70 -1.81 -2.98
N GLU A 68 3.59 -2.90 -3.74
CA GLU A 68 4.72 -3.56 -4.41
C GLU A 68 5.42 -2.60 -5.38
N ALA A 69 4.67 -1.84 -6.18
CA ALA A 69 5.22 -0.86 -7.10
C ALA A 69 5.95 0.29 -6.38
N LEU A 70 5.45 0.75 -5.24
CA LEU A 70 6.07 1.81 -4.44
C LEU A 70 7.30 1.35 -3.67
N VAL A 71 7.30 0.11 -3.18
CA VAL A 71 8.38 -0.45 -2.34
C VAL A 71 9.54 -0.99 -3.17
N SER A 72 9.27 -1.60 -4.34
CA SER A 72 10.29 -2.28 -5.15
C SER A 72 11.54 -1.45 -5.50
N PRO A 73 11.46 -0.13 -5.74
CA PRO A 73 12.65 0.68 -6.03
C PRO A 73 13.61 0.85 -4.84
N THR A 74 13.10 0.83 -3.61
CA THR A 74 13.87 1.07 -2.38
C THR A 74 13.34 0.17 -1.26
N PRO A 75 13.44 -1.16 -1.38
CA PRO A 75 12.85 -2.10 -0.44
C PRO A 75 13.38 -1.88 0.97
N GLU A 76 14.66 -1.53 1.14
CA GLU A 76 15.30 -1.27 2.44
C GLU A 76 14.66 -0.12 3.24
N GLN A 77 13.94 0.79 2.57
CA GLN A 77 13.23 1.91 3.21
C GLN A 77 11.85 1.50 3.75
N TYR A 78 11.36 0.30 3.42
CA TYR A 78 10.08 -0.18 3.92
C TYR A 78 10.19 -0.72 5.34
N THR A 79 9.13 -0.52 6.13
CA THR A 79 9.09 -0.91 7.54
C THR A 79 8.84 -2.41 7.73
N TRP A 80 9.78 -3.26 7.27
CA TRP A 80 9.72 -4.72 7.40
C TRP A 80 9.62 -5.21 8.84
N ILE A 81 10.05 -4.38 9.80
CA ILE A 81 10.02 -4.69 11.24
C ILE A 81 8.60 -4.72 11.82
N LEU A 82 7.63 -4.09 11.16
CA LEU A 82 6.22 -4.30 11.51
C LEU A 82 5.89 -5.75 11.16
N LYS A 83 5.68 -6.60 12.18
CA LYS A 83 5.16 -7.97 12.07
C LYS A 83 3.74 -7.95 11.48
N THR A 84 3.67 -7.63 10.19
CA THR A 84 2.46 -7.70 9.37
C THR A 84 2.33 -9.09 8.73
N ILE A 85 3.32 -9.96 8.97
CA ILE A 85 3.41 -11.34 8.55
C ILE A 85 3.25 -12.19 9.82
N LYS A 86 2.15 -12.93 9.94
CA LYS A 86 2.10 -14.07 10.85
C LYS A 86 2.72 -15.24 10.09
N ASN A 87 3.80 -15.80 10.63
CA ASN A 87 4.24 -17.13 10.22
C ASN A 87 3.09 -18.10 10.54
N ALA A 88 2.73 -18.94 9.56
CA ALA A 88 1.89 -20.11 9.81
C ALA A 88 2.66 -21.12 10.68
#